data_AF-A0A2E9J271-F1
#
_entry.id   AF-A0A2E9J271-F1
#
_cell.length_a   1.000
_cell.length_b   1.000
_cell.length_c   1.000
_cell.angle_alpha   90.00
_cell.angle_beta   90.00
_cell.angle_gamma   90.00
#
_symmetry.space_group_name_H-M   'P 1'
#
loop_
_entity.id
_entity.type
_entity.pdbx_description
1 polymer ?
#
loop_
_entity_poly.entity_id
_entity_poly.type
_entity_poly.pdbx_seq_one_letter_code
_entity_poly.pdbx_strand_id
1 'polypeptide(L)'
;MSPQLTLQTPLALPPSEVPNYLDQLWARDQADSIGAHTFCLLIWQPAWVEQHLVRTGNIEGPIMGVQRDELEEAGRQAVLALDLPLSTPPLGEAVSDGLAKIEGNKTSDDLRGQHVDGALSALRPRRLITLAPSLDPTRSLETLVAAYCPLPEEGGGTVACGDVVVLRGGTGALKEGLKTLKLLLPDELPSWVWWNGPLDESPEL
;
A
#
# COMPACT_ATOMS: atom_id res chain seq x y z
N MET A 1 -17.68 -10.96 -9.81
CA MET A 1 -16.87 -10.20 -8.85
C MET A 1 -15.73 -11.12 -8.42
N SER A 2 -14.49 -10.66 -8.50
CA SER A 2 -13.32 -11.48 -8.13
C SER A 2 -13.25 -11.64 -6.61
N PRO A 3 -12.73 -12.75 -6.08
CA PRO A 3 -12.63 -12.95 -4.63
C PRO A 3 -11.74 -11.85 -4.03
N GLN A 4 -12.31 -11.06 -3.13
CA GLN A 4 -11.54 -10.12 -2.32
C GLN A 4 -10.68 -10.91 -1.33
N LEU A 5 -9.39 -10.56 -1.22
CA LEU A 5 -8.53 -11.14 -0.19
C LEU A 5 -9.13 -10.82 1.17
N THR A 6 -9.34 -11.83 2.00
CA THR A 6 -9.58 -11.57 3.41
C THR A 6 -8.21 -11.56 4.08
N LEU A 7 -7.75 -10.36 4.43
CA LEU A 7 -6.57 -10.24 5.27
C LEU A 7 -6.92 -10.74 6.67
N GLN A 8 -6.01 -11.51 7.26
CA GLN A 8 -6.01 -11.62 8.72
C GLN A 8 -5.75 -10.25 9.33
N THR A 9 -6.17 -10.04 10.58
CA THR A 9 -5.91 -8.80 11.31
C THR A 9 -4.42 -8.46 11.25
N PRO A 10 -4.03 -7.32 10.65
CA PRO A 10 -2.63 -6.94 10.53
C PRO A 10 -1.97 -6.82 11.89
N LEU A 11 -0.78 -7.40 12.02
CA LEU A 11 0.05 -7.33 13.21
C LEU A 11 1.13 -6.27 13.01
N ALA A 12 1.15 -5.27 13.90
CA ALA A 12 2.23 -4.31 13.95
C ALA A 12 3.47 -4.94 14.60
N LEU A 13 4.62 -4.87 13.91
CA LEU A 13 5.88 -5.43 14.36
C LEU A 13 7.03 -4.43 14.19
N PRO A 14 8.05 -4.45 15.07
CA PRO A 14 9.30 -3.76 14.80
C PRO A 14 9.91 -4.25 13.47
N PRO A 15 10.51 -3.36 12.63
CA PRO A 15 11.06 -3.76 11.33
C PRO A 15 12.06 -4.92 11.39
N SER A 16 12.82 -5.03 12.48
CA SER A 16 13.80 -6.10 12.70
C SER A 16 13.18 -7.48 12.97
N GLU A 17 11.93 -7.54 13.42
CA GLU A 17 11.24 -8.78 13.77
C GLU A 17 10.44 -9.37 12.59
N VAL A 18 10.18 -8.55 11.57
CA VAL A 18 9.38 -8.92 10.39
C VAL A 18 9.94 -10.14 9.65
N PRO A 19 11.25 -10.24 9.35
CA PRO A 19 11.78 -11.41 8.64
C PRO A 19 11.54 -12.72 9.41
N ASN A 20 11.85 -12.74 10.71
CA ASN A 20 11.66 -13.92 11.56
C ASN A 20 10.18 -14.31 11.68
N TYR A 21 9.28 -13.33 11.76
CA TYR A 21 7.84 -13.61 11.75
C TYR A 21 7.40 -14.27 10.43
N LEU A 22 7.87 -13.75 9.29
CA LEU A 22 7.56 -14.31 7.98
C LEU A 22 8.12 -15.74 7.83
N ASP A 23 9.35 -15.99 8.28
CA ASP A 23 9.93 -17.34 8.28
C ASP A 23 9.08 -18.32 9.10
N GLN A 24 8.60 -17.90 10.27
CA GLN A 24 7.73 -18.73 11.11
C GLN A 24 6.35 -18.95 10.47
N LEU A 25 5.80 -17.95 9.79
CA LEU A 25 4.53 -18.06 9.08
C LEU A 25 4.61 -19.17 8.02
N TRP A 26 5.71 -19.21 7.26
CA TRP A 26 5.90 -20.16 6.16
C TRP A 26 6.50 -21.50 6.60
N ALA A 27 7.27 -21.57 7.68
CA ALA A 27 7.75 -22.84 8.24
C ALA A 27 6.62 -23.69 8.83
N ARG A 28 5.49 -23.07 9.20
CA ARG A 28 4.29 -23.76 9.69
C ARG A 28 3.43 -24.32 8.55
N ASP A 29 3.59 -23.85 7.32
CA ASP A 29 2.91 -24.38 6.14
C ASP A 29 3.74 -25.56 5.59
N GLN A 30 3.29 -26.79 5.82
CA GLN A 30 3.99 -28.01 5.40
C GLN A 30 3.92 -28.21 3.86
N ALA A 31 4.86 -29.04 3.38
CA ALA A 31 5.26 -29.43 2.02
C ALA A 31 4.21 -29.58 0.89
N ASP A 32 2.91 -29.46 1.16
CA ASP A 32 1.82 -29.56 0.17
C ASP A 32 1.12 -28.21 -0.09
N SER A 33 1.69 -27.10 0.37
CA SER A 33 1.20 -25.75 0.06
C SER A 33 1.25 -25.50 -1.46
N ILE A 34 0.12 -25.70 -2.15
CA ILE A 34 -0.18 -25.14 -3.47
C ILE A 34 -0.49 -23.64 -3.32
N GLY A 35 0.32 -22.94 -2.52
CA GLY A 35 0.09 -21.60 -2.00
C GLY A 35 0.95 -20.55 -2.70
N ALA A 36 0.27 -19.69 -3.46
CA ALA A 36 0.76 -18.52 -4.19
C ALA A 36 1.65 -18.74 -5.43
N HIS A 37 1.52 -17.82 -6.40
CA HIS A 37 2.40 -17.76 -7.56
C HIS A 37 3.83 -17.41 -7.14
N THR A 38 4.81 -17.84 -7.93
CA THR A 38 6.25 -17.81 -7.64
C THR A 38 6.88 -16.40 -7.65
N PHE A 39 6.27 -15.38 -7.06
CA PHE A 39 6.79 -14.01 -7.14
C PHE A 39 6.39 -13.08 -6.01
N CYS A 40 7.16 -12.01 -5.85
CA CYS A 40 6.86 -10.90 -4.96
C CYS A 40 6.39 -9.67 -5.75
N LEU A 41 5.44 -8.93 -5.19
CA LEU A 41 4.98 -7.68 -5.75
C LEU A 41 5.17 -6.55 -4.75
N LEU A 42 6.01 -5.58 -5.11
CA LEU A 42 6.20 -4.35 -4.37
C LEU A 42 5.27 -3.28 -4.95
N ILE A 43 4.58 -2.55 -4.09
CA ILE A 43 3.59 -1.54 -4.49
C ILE A 43 4.07 -0.21 -3.93
N TRP A 44 4.46 0.70 -4.82
CA TRP A 44 4.63 2.10 -4.46
C TRP A 44 3.24 2.73 -4.37
N GLN A 45 2.82 3.15 -3.17
CA GLN A 45 1.46 3.64 -2.91
C GLN A 45 1.47 4.99 -2.15
N PRO A 46 1.95 6.07 -2.78
CA PRO A 46 2.03 7.38 -2.16
C PRO A 46 0.66 7.97 -1.87
N ALA A 47 -0.30 7.88 -2.78
CA ALA A 47 -1.65 8.42 -2.61
C ALA A 47 -1.67 9.90 -2.15
N TRP A 48 -0.76 10.74 -2.68
CA TRP A 48 -0.55 12.10 -2.18
C TRP A 48 -1.80 12.98 -2.19
N VAL A 49 -2.56 12.93 -3.29
CA VAL A 49 -3.79 13.69 -3.41
C VAL A 49 -4.82 13.24 -2.37
N GLU A 50 -5.00 11.94 -2.14
CA GLU A 50 -5.89 11.44 -1.08
C GLU A 50 -5.43 11.89 0.31
N GLN A 51 -4.13 11.78 0.62
CA GLN A 51 -3.58 12.26 1.88
C GLN A 51 -3.85 13.76 2.09
N HIS A 52 -3.65 14.58 1.06
CA HIS A 52 -3.92 16.01 1.15
C HIS A 52 -5.41 16.32 1.28
N LEU A 53 -6.28 15.67 0.50
CA LEU A 53 -7.73 15.88 0.55
C LEU A 53 -8.32 15.50 1.90
N VAL A 54 -7.83 14.43 2.53
CA VAL A 54 -8.20 14.07 3.90
C VAL A 54 -7.71 15.12 4.89
N ARG A 55 -6.43 15.53 4.78
CA ARG A 55 -5.80 16.53 5.67
C ARG A 55 -6.51 17.89 5.63
N THR A 56 -6.94 18.34 4.45
CA THR A 56 -7.71 19.59 4.26
C THR A 56 -9.20 19.42 4.52
N GLY A 57 -9.67 18.18 4.70
CA GLY A 57 -11.06 17.86 5.00
C GLY A 57 -12.00 17.92 3.81
N ASN A 58 -11.48 17.82 2.59
CA ASN A 58 -12.24 17.70 1.36
C ASN A 58 -12.80 16.29 1.12
N ILE A 59 -12.26 15.27 1.79
CA ILE A 59 -12.77 13.90 1.85
C ILE A 59 -12.80 13.45 3.31
N GLU A 60 -13.78 12.62 3.67
CA GLU A 60 -13.85 11.93 4.96
C GLU A 60 -13.51 10.44 4.82
N GLY A 61 -13.11 9.82 5.92
CA GLY A 61 -12.77 8.40 5.95
C GLY A 61 -11.28 8.10 5.76
N PRO A 62 -10.90 6.82 5.72
CA PRO A 62 -9.52 6.39 5.76
C PRO A 62 -8.79 6.64 4.44
N ILE A 63 -7.47 6.80 4.53
CA ILE A 63 -6.58 6.82 3.36
C ILE A 63 -6.40 5.37 2.91
N MET A 64 -6.94 5.00 1.76
CA MET A 64 -6.88 3.61 1.26
C MET A 64 -5.87 3.43 0.12
N GLY A 65 -5.52 4.51 -0.58
CA GLY A 65 -4.59 4.56 -1.70
C GLY A 65 -5.06 3.81 -2.94
N VAL A 66 -6.37 3.53 -3.04
CA VAL A 66 -7.03 2.95 -4.21
C VAL A 66 -7.94 3.99 -4.85
N GLN A 67 -8.09 3.94 -6.16
CA GLN A 67 -8.98 4.85 -6.88
C GLN A 67 -10.44 4.56 -6.53
N ARG A 68 -11.18 5.62 -6.22
CA ARG A 68 -12.61 5.59 -5.89
C ARG A 68 -13.29 6.78 -6.54
N ASP A 69 -14.55 6.62 -6.93
CA ASP A 69 -15.33 7.69 -7.57
C ASP A 69 -15.35 8.97 -6.73
N GLU A 70 -15.49 8.85 -5.40
CA GLU A 70 -15.45 9.99 -4.47
C GLU A 70 -14.09 10.71 -4.47
N LEU A 71 -12.99 9.94 -4.50
CA LEU A 71 -11.64 10.48 -4.53
C LEU A 71 -11.36 11.20 -5.86
N GLU A 72 -11.78 10.60 -6.98
CA GLU A 72 -11.66 11.24 -8.29
C GLU A 72 -12.46 12.53 -8.37
N GLU A 73 -13.69 12.53 -7.86
CA GLU A 73 -14.55 13.71 -7.89
C GLU A 73 -13.99 14.83 -7.03
N ALA A 74 -13.55 14.53 -5.81
CA ALA A 74 -12.87 15.51 -4.96
C ALA A 74 -11.59 16.05 -5.60
N GLY A 75 -10.83 15.21 -6.31
CA GLY A 75 -9.70 15.65 -7.12
C GLY A 75 -10.10 16.61 -8.24
N ARG A 76 -11.22 16.36 -8.95
CA ARG A 76 -11.75 17.27 -9.98
C ARG A 76 -12.18 18.61 -9.36
N GLN A 77 -12.82 18.59 -8.19
CA GLN A 77 -13.17 19.81 -7.46
C GLN A 77 -11.92 20.58 -7.01
N ALA A 78 -10.85 19.89 -6.62
CA ALA A 78 -9.57 20.52 -6.30
C ALA A 78 -8.93 21.19 -7.54
N VAL A 79 -8.98 20.57 -8.72
CA VAL A 79 -8.54 21.20 -9.99
C VAL A 79 -9.23 22.54 -10.21
N LEU A 80 -10.55 22.60 -10.01
CA LEU A 80 -11.33 23.83 -10.15
C LEU A 80 -10.98 24.86 -9.05
N ALA A 81 -10.91 24.42 -7.80
CA ALA A 81 -10.65 25.31 -6.66
C ALA A 81 -9.24 25.92 -6.69
N LEU A 82 -8.27 25.20 -7.27
CA LEU A 82 -6.88 25.63 -7.43
C LEU A 82 -6.65 26.42 -8.74
N ASP A 83 -7.69 26.66 -9.54
CA ASP A 83 -7.62 27.31 -10.87
C ASP A 83 -6.61 26.65 -11.82
N LEU A 84 -6.54 25.31 -11.79
CA LEU A 84 -5.67 24.53 -12.67
C LEU A 84 -6.37 24.27 -14.02
N PRO A 85 -5.62 24.04 -15.11
CA PRO A 85 -6.21 23.69 -16.40
C PRO A 85 -7.17 22.50 -16.28
N LEU A 86 -8.32 22.54 -16.94
CA LEU A 86 -9.32 21.45 -16.89
C LEU A 86 -8.81 20.10 -17.41
N SER A 87 -7.69 20.11 -18.16
CA SER A 87 -6.98 18.91 -18.60
C SER A 87 -6.07 18.30 -17.54
N THR A 88 -5.96 18.91 -16.36
CA THR A 88 -5.10 18.42 -15.27
C THR A 88 -5.67 17.12 -14.71
N PRO A 89 -4.86 16.04 -14.60
CA PRO A 89 -5.31 14.81 -13.97
C PRO A 89 -5.74 15.05 -12.51
N PRO A 90 -6.94 14.63 -12.09
CA PRO A 90 -7.47 14.88 -10.74
C PRO A 90 -6.58 14.36 -9.60
N LEU A 91 -5.83 13.29 -9.85
CA LEU A 91 -4.93 12.65 -8.88
C LEU A 91 -3.45 12.88 -9.24
N GLY A 92 -3.16 13.88 -10.06
CA GLY A 92 -1.81 14.20 -10.53
C GLY A 92 -1.02 15.10 -9.58
N GLU A 93 0.27 15.23 -9.87
CA GLU A 93 1.24 16.03 -9.10
C GLU A 93 0.81 17.49 -8.94
N ALA A 94 0.34 18.14 -10.01
CA ALA A 94 -0.09 19.55 -9.95
C ALA A 94 -1.22 19.78 -8.93
N VAL A 95 -2.14 18.82 -8.78
CA VAL A 95 -3.20 18.87 -7.77
C VAL A 95 -2.61 18.67 -6.38
N SER A 96 -1.71 17.69 -6.23
CA SER A 96 -1.00 17.43 -4.98
C SER A 96 -0.24 18.68 -4.50
N ASP A 97 0.56 19.30 -5.36
CA ASP A 97 1.35 20.50 -5.06
C ASP A 97 0.48 21.71 -4.71
N GLY A 98 -0.66 21.86 -5.39
CA GLY A 98 -1.63 22.89 -5.07
C GLY A 98 -2.24 22.67 -3.68
N LEU A 99 -2.69 21.45 -3.39
CA LEU A 99 -3.27 21.10 -2.10
C LEU A 99 -2.25 21.17 -0.95
N ALA A 100 -0.96 20.90 -1.21
CA ALA A 100 0.12 21.01 -0.21
C ALA A 100 0.25 22.42 0.39
N LYS A 101 -0.15 23.46 -0.35
CA LYS A 101 -0.11 24.86 0.08
C LYS A 101 -1.29 25.27 0.95
N ILE A 102 -2.36 24.45 0.99
CA ILE A 102 -3.55 24.70 1.81
C ILE A 102 -3.29 24.20 3.22
N GLU A 103 -3.62 24.99 4.24
CA GLU A 103 -3.53 24.55 5.62
C GLU A 103 -4.56 23.44 5.92
N GLY A 104 -4.19 22.53 6.82
CA GLY A 104 -5.04 21.40 7.19
C GLY A 104 -4.32 20.48 8.17
N ASN A 105 -5.06 20.02 9.18
CA ASN A 105 -4.55 19.20 10.27
C ASN A 105 -5.49 18.02 10.60
N LYS A 106 -6.49 17.75 9.75
CA LYS A 106 -7.35 16.58 9.95
C LYS A 106 -6.50 15.32 9.82
N THR A 107 -6.70 14.40 10.75
CA THR A 107 -6.08 13.08 10.74
C THR A 107 -7.15 12.03 10.45
N SER A 108 -6.74 10.93 9.83
CA SER A 108 -7.59 9.78 9.57
C SER A 108 -6.77 8.51 9.62
N ASP A 109 -7.45 7.38 9.74
CA ASP A 109 -6.82 6.08 9.65
C ASP A 109 -6.15 5.91 8.28
N ASP A 110 -4.96 5.34 8.29
CA ASP A 110 -4.25 4.97 7.07
C ASP A 110 -4.35 3.46 6.91
N LEU A 111 -5.09 3.03 5.88
CA LEU A 111 -5.38 1.64 5.58
C LEU A 111 -4.72 1.20 4.26
N ARG A 112 -3.79 1.99 3.73
CA ARG A 112 -2.96 1.60 2.58
C ARG A 112 -2.20 0.31 2.89
N GLY A 113 -2.22 -0.62 1.94
CA GLY A 113 -1.65 -1.96 2.11
C GLY A 113 -2.51 -2.93 2.92
N GLN A 114 -3.58 -2.46 3.59
CA GLN A 114 -4.61 -3.32 4.18
C GLN A 114 -5.80 -3.53 3.21
N HIS A 115 -6.00 -2.59 2.29
CA HIS A 115 -6.94 -2.73 1.18
C HIS A 115 -6.13 -2.94 -0.10
N VAL A 116 -6.13 -4.18 -0.60
CA VAL A 116 -5.44 -4.56 -1.83
C VAL A 116 -6.45 -4.48 -2.98
N ASP A 117 -6.05 -3.83 -4.07
CA ASP A 117 -6.87 -3.75 -5.28
C ASP A 117 -7.23 -5.16 -5.81
N GLY A 118 -8.47 -5.35 -6.26
CA GLY A 118 -8.94 -6.64 -6.78
C GLY A 118 -8.12 -7.15 -7.98
N ALA A 119 -7.59 -6.25 -8.82
CA ALA A 119 -6.72 -6.60 -9.94
C ALA A 119 -5.39 -7.16 -9.44
N LEU A 120 -4.83 -6.61 -8.36
CA LEU A 120 -3.61 -7.16 -7.75
C LEU A 120 -3.86 -8.48 -7.05
N SER A 121 -4.96 -8.55 -6.30
CA SER A 121 -5.38 -9.76 -5.62
C SER A 121 -5.50 -10.93 -6.60
N ALA A 122 -6.03 -10.68 -7.79
CA ALA A 122 -6.16 -11.67 -8.85
C ALA A 122 -4.82 -12.23 -9.34
N LEU A 123 -3.71 -11.48 -9.22
CA LEU A 123 -2.37 -11.95 -9.56
C LEU A 123 -1.80 -12.94 -8.53
N ARG A 124 -2.40 -13.01 -7.32
CA ARG A 124 -2.06 -13.96 -6.24
C ARG A 124 -0.54 -14.06 -5.97
N PRO A 125 0.15 -12.94 -5.73
CA PRO A 125 1.58 -12.92 -5.42
C PRO A 125 1.91 -13.65 -4.12
N ARG A 126 3.08 -14.28 -4.04
CA ARG A 126 3.55 -14.91 -2.79
C ARG A 126 3.71 -13.92 -1.64
N ARG A 127 4.13 -12.70 -1.96
CA ARG A 127 4.31 -11.60 -1.02
C ARG A 127 3.92 -10.28 -1.66
N LEU A 128 3.11 -9.50 -0.95
CA LEU A 128 2.76 -8.12 -1.26
C LEU A 128 3.51 -7.19 -0.31
N ILE A 129 4.35 -6.30 -0.82
CA ILE A 129 5.02 -5.28 0.00
C ILE A 129 4.51 -3.91 -0.41
N THR A 130 3.72 -3.27 0.45
CA THR A 130 3.24 -1.90 0.21
C THR A 130 4.21 -0.90 0.81
N LEU A 131 4.69 0.03 -0.01
CA LEU A 131 5.49 1.19 0.38
C LEU A 131 4.57 2.42 0.42
N ALA A 132 4.24 2.87 1.62
CA ALA A 132 3.25 3.91 1.87
C ALA A 132 3.92 5.15 2.50
N PRO A 133 4.53 6.04 1.70
CA PRO A 133 5.12 7.26 2.25
C PRO A 133 4.04 8.18 2.83
N SER A 134 4.37 8.91 3.87
CA SER A 134 3.47 9.85 4.56
C SER A 134 3.85 11.30 4.26
N LEU A 135 2.85 12.18 4.22
CA LEU A 135 3.08 13.63 4.08
C LEU A 135 3.93 14.21 5.22
N ASP A 136 3.83 13.64 6.42
CA ASP A 136 4.71 13.97 7.54
C ASP A 136 6.07 13.28 7.37
N PRO A 137 7.16 14.03 7.04
CA PRO A 137 8.49 13.45 6.84
C PRO A 137 9.11 12.93 8.14
N THR A 138 8.59 13.34 9.30
CA THR A 138 9.09 12.95 10.62
C THR A 138 8.43 11.67 11.16
N ARG A 139 7.39 11.18 10.49
CA ARG A 139 6.69 9.95 10.88
C ARG A 139 7.67 8.77 10.89
N SER A 140 7.78 8.11 12.03
CA SER A 140 8.59 6.90 12.19
C SER A 140 8.10 5.78 11.28
N LEU A 141 8.99 4.84 10.96
CA LEU A 141 8.62 3.66 10.17
C LEU A 141 7.69 2.75 10.99
N GLU A 142 6.46 2.60 10.51
CA GLU A 142 5.47 1.62 10.92
C GLU A 142 5.60 0.41 9.99
N THR A 143 5.55 -0.80 10.56
CA THR A 143 5.52 -2.04 9.79
C THR A 143 4.35 -2.91 10.22
N LEU A 144 3.54 -3.32 9.27
CA LEU A 144 2.41 -4.22 9.47
C LEU A 144 2.63 -5.50 8.66
N VAL A 145 2.25 -6.64 9.23
CA VAL A 145 2.31 -7.93 8.54
C VAL A 145 0.98 -8.66 8.70
N ALA A 146 0.50 -9.28 7.62
CA ALA A 146 -0.69 -10.13 7.65
C ALA A 146 -0.51 -11.31 6.69
N ALA A 147 -1.08 -12.46 7.04
CA ALA A 147 -1.33 -13.52 6.06
C ALA A 147 -2.63 -13.24 5.31
N TYR A 148 -2.73 -13.71 4.07
CA TYR A 148 -3.95 -13.60 3.29
C TYR A 148 -4.30 -14.90 2.57
N CYS A 149 -5.60 -15.13 2.39
CA CYS A 149 -6.15 -16.22 1.62
C CYS A 149 -7.25 -15.67 0.69
N PRO A 150 -7.24 -15.96 -0.62
CA PRO A 150 -8.44 -15.81 -1.42
C PRO A 150 -9.44 -16.85 -0.91
N LEU A 151 -10.55 -16.39 -0.32
CA LEU A 151 -11.65 -17.28 0.01
C LEU A 151 -12.16 -17.94 -1.29
N PRO A 152 -12.21 -19.28 -1.40
CA PRO A 152 -13.15 -19.89 -2.33
C PRO A 152 -14.56 -19.65 -1.78
N GLU A 153 -15.55 -19.39 -2.65
CA GLU A 153 -16.95 -19.24 -2.24
C GLU A 153 -17.50 -20.50 -1.53
N GLU A 154 -16.83 -21.65 -1.62
CA GLU A 154 -17.19 -22.88 -0.92
C GLU A 154 -15.93 -23.65 -0.46
N GLY A 155 -15.82 -23.91 0.85
CA GLY A 155 -14.90 -24.91 1.42
C GLY A 155 -13.70 -24.33 2.18
N GLY A 156 -13.67 -24.57 3.50
CA GLY A 156 -12.62 -24.12 4.40
C GLY A 156 -11.26 -24.82 4.18
N GLY A 157 -10.18 -24.07 4.39
CA GLY A 157 -8.81 -24.56 4.44
C GLY A 157 -7.87 -23.54 5.06
N THR A 158 -7.12 -23.95 6.07
CA THR A 158 -6.11 -23.19 6.84
C THR A 158 -4.76 -23.13 6.11
N VAL A 159 -4.74 -22.69 4.85
CA VAL A 159 -3.51 -22.64 4.04
C VAL A 159 -3.20 -21.18 3.74
N ALA A 160 -2.03 -20.66 4.16
CA ALA A 160 -1.66 -19.29 3.83
C ALA A 160 -1.41 -19.22 2.32
N CYS A 161 -2.17 -18.38 1.61
CA CYS A 161 -2.01 -18.25 0.17
C CYS A 161 -1.03 -17.13 -0.21
N GLY A 162 -0.56 -16.37 0.77
CA GLY A 162 0.42 -15.31 0.62
C GLY A 162 0.53 -14.48 1.90
N ASP A 163 1.49 -13.57 1.91
CA ASP A 163 1.67 -12.60 2.98
C ASP A 163 1.67 -11.16 2.45
N VAL A 164 1.28 -10.23 3.32
CA VAL A 164 1.31 -8.80 3.09
C VAL A 164 2.23 -8.18 4.12
N VAL A 165 3.13 -7.33 3.66
CA VAL A 165 3.95 -6.44 4.46
C VAL A 165 3.62 -5.00 4.07
N VAL A 166 3.39 -4.13 5.04
CA VAL A 166 3.20 -2.70 4.80
C VAL A 166 4.32 -1.95 5.49
N LEU A 167 5.08 -1.17 4.75
CA LEU A 167 6.08 -0.23 5.24
C LEU A 167 5.52 1.18 5.07
N ARG A 168 5.24 1.86 6.18
CA ARG A 168 4.63 3.20 6.17
C ARG A 168 5.43 4.16 7.03
N GLY A 169 5.68 5.36 6.54
CA GLY A 169 6.37 6.37 7.32
C GLY A 169 6.76 7.58 6.49
N GLY A 170 7.43 8.54 7.11
CA GLY A 170 8.03 9.64 6.37
C GLY A 170 9.10 9.13 5.40
N THR A 171 9.36 9.88 4.33
CA THR A 171 10.27 9.47 3.25
C THR A 171 11.66 9.05 3.75
N GLY A 172 12.21 9.72 4.77
CA GLY A 172 13.49 9.34 5.37
C GLY A 172 13.45 7.98 6.08
N ALA A 173 12.42 7.76 6.89
CA ALA A 173 12.22 6.49 7.60
C ALA A 173 11.96 5.34 6.62
N LEU A 174 11.22 5.61 5.54
CA LEU A 174 10.96 4.62 4.49
C LEU A 174 12.23 4.25 3.72
N LYS A 175 13.07 5.23 3.37
CA LYS A 175 14.39 4.99 2.74
C LYS A 175 15.30 4.13 3.62
N GLU A 176 15.33 4.37 4.92
CA GLU A 176 16.05 3.50 5.85
C GLU A 176 15.45 2.08 5.89
N GLY A 177 14.12 1.98 5.96
CA GLY A 177 13.41 0.70 5.90
C GLY A 177 13.65 -0.11 4.63
N LEU A 178 13.87 0.56 3.49
CA LEU A 178 14.20 -0.08 2.22
C LEU A 178 15.57 -0.75 2.21
N LYS A 179 16.51 -0.35 3.07
CA LYS A 179 17.78 -1.08 3.22
C LYS A 179 17.55 -2.50 3.72
N THR A 180 16.48 -2.72 4.48
CA THR A 180 16.02 -4.03 4.97
C THR A 180 15.12 -4.78 3.98
N LEU A 181 14.71 -4.15 2.86
CA LEU A 181 13.81 -4.77 1.87
C LEU A 181 14.38 -6.05 1.26
N LYS A 182 15.70 -6.13 1.06
CA LYS A 182 16.34 -7.35 0.56
C LYS A 182 16.09 -8.57 1.46
N LEU A 183 16.00 -8.38 2.77
CA LEU A 183 15.68 -9.47 3.70
C LEU A 183 14.21 -9.90 3.61
N LEU A 184 13.35 -9.03 3.06
CA LEU A 184 11.93 -9.29 2.87
C LEU A 184 11.63 -9.89 1.49
N LEU A 185 12.61 -10.02 0.60
CA LEU A 185 12.42 -10.61 -0.72
C LEU A 185 13.16 -11.95 -0.75
N PRO A 186 12.45 -13.08 -0.89
CA PRO A 186 13.12 -14.38 -1.05
C PRO A 186 13.95 -14.40 -2.34
N ASP A 187 15.22 -14.80 -2.24
CA ASP A 187 16.16 -14.83 -3.37
C ASP A 187 15.69 -15.72 -4.54
N GLU A 188 14.87 -16.74 -4.24
CA GLU A 188 14.33 -17.68 -5.23
C GLU A 188 13.14 -17.13 -6.04
N LEU A 189 12.58 -15.97 -5.68
CA LEU A 189 11.37 -15.44 -6.31
C LEU A 189 11.64 -14.18 -7.14
N PRO A 190 11.21 -14.10 -8.42
CA PRO A 190 11.17 -12.84 -9.13
C PRO A 190 10.35 -11.79 -8.35
N SER A 191 10.80 -10.54 -8.45
CA SER A 191 10.16 -9.39 -7.80
C SER A 191 9.78 -8.36 -8.84
N TRP A 192 8.55 -7.88 -8.79
CA TRP A 192 8.05 -6.80 -9.65
C TRP A 192 7.61 -5.60 -8.82
N VAL A 193 7.70 -4.43 -9.43
CA VAL A 193 7.24 -3.18 -8.83
C VAL A 193 5.99 -2.72 -9.57
N TRP A 194 4.90 -2.52 -8.84
CA TRP A 194 3.77 -1.75 -9.30
C TRP A 194 3.91 -0.30 -8.82
N TRP A 195 4.05 0.60 -9.77
CA TRP A 195 4.22 2.02 -9.51
C TRP A 195 2.88 2.76 -9.61
N ASN A 196 2.29 3.12 -8.47
CA ASN A 196 1.05 3.90 -8.41
C ASN A 196 1.35 5.40 -8.20
N GLY A 197 2.00 6.01 -9.19
CA GLY A 197 2.40 7.41 -9.18
C GLY A 197 3.04 7.84 -10.51
N PRO A 198 3.49 9.10 -10.64
CA PRO A 198 4.33 9.55 -11.75
C PRO A 198 5.67 8.79 -11.72
N LEU A 199 6.15 8.30 -12.87
CA LEU A 199 7.42 7.55 -12.96
C LEU A 199 8.63 8.35 -12.42
N ASP A 200 8.61 9.67 -12.55
CA ASP A 200 9.73 10.56 -12.17
C ASP A 200 9.65 11.07 -10.72
N GLU A 201 8.64 10.68 -9.95
CA GLU A 201 8.35 11.23 -8.61
C GLU A 201 9.39 10.84 -7.55
N SER A 202 10.08 9.73 -7.75
CA SER A 202 11.03 9.20 -6.77
C SER A 202 12.14 8.39 -7.45
N PRO A 203 13.02 9.03 -8.23
CA PRO A 203 14.09 8.36 -8.96
C PRO A 203 15.19 7.82 -8.04
N GLU A 204 15.20 8.26 -6.78
CA GLU A 204 16.15 7.87 -5.73
C GLU A 204 15.67 6.68 -4.88
N LEU A 205 14.47 6.16 -5.14
CA LEU A 205 13.85 5.01 -4.46
C LEU A 205 13.99 3.76 -5.33
#